data_AF-A0A7X0HQK2-F1
#
_entry.id   AF-A0A7X0HQK2-F1
#
_cell.length_a   1.000
_cell.length_b   1.000
_cell.length_c   1.000
_cell.angle_alpha   90.00
_cell.angle_beta   90.00
_cell.angle_gamma   90.00
#
_symmetry.space_group_name_H-M   'P 1'
#
loop_
_entity.id
_entity.type
_entity.pdbx_description
1 polymer ?
#
loop_
_entity_poly.entity_id
_entity_poly.type
_entity_poly.pdbx_seq_one_letter_code
_entity_poly.pdbx_strand_id
1 'polypeptide(L)'
;MADSTAAFAMMEVKPCLSNEGVANMTELVHDKIIIVEGISDKRKIQKVVKEPVDIICTNGTISQSLLDELIDHISDQEIFILVDADAAGEKLRRQLIREFPEAENLYIDRMYREVAAAPVQHLAEVLLRANLHVETRHLDKG
;
A
#
# COMPACT_ATOMS: atom_id res chain seq x y z
N MET A 1 -20.73 -28.20 7.42
CA MET A 1 -19.63 -28.02 6.45
C MET A 1 -20.07 -26.87 5.57
N ALA A 2 -19.54 -25.67 5.81
CA ALA A 2 -19.94 -24.49 5.03
C ALA A 2 -19.21 -24.54 3.69
N ASP A 3 -19.98 -24.81 2.65
CA ASP A 3 -19.62 -24.60 1.26
C ASP A 3 -20.29 -23.28 0.87
N SER A 4 -19.52 -22.25 0.53
CA SER A 4 -20.04 -21.02 -0.07
C SER A 4 -19.02 -20.46 -1.06
N THR A 5 -19.24 -20.89 -2.30
CA THR A 5 -18.75 -20.38 -3.56
C THR A 5 -18.93 -18.86 -3.69
N ALA A 6 -17.99 -18.25 -4.43
CA ALA A 6 -18.11 -17.00 -5.19
C ALA A 6 -18.12 -15.66 -4.43
N ALA A 7 -16.98 -14.97 -4.52
CA ALA A 7 -16.95 -13.55 -4.87
C ALA A 7 -15.71 -13.28 -5.75
N PHE A 8 -15.65 -13.95 -6.90
CA PHE A 8 -14.77 -13.57 -8.00
C PHE A 8 -15.59 -12.71 -8.97
N ALA A 9 -15.08 -11.52 -9.29
CA ALA A 9 -15.61 -10.49 -10.17
C ALA A 9 -16.63 -9.50 -9.57
N MET A 10 -16.20 -8.26 -9.39
CA MET A 10 -16.68 -7.12 -10.20
C MET A 10 -15.59 -6.05 -10.26
N MET A 11 -14.99 -5.96 -11.44
CA MET A 11 -14.23 -4.83 -11.91
C MET A 11 -15.22 -3.72 -12.28
N GLU A 12 -15.33 -2.68 -11.46
CA GLU A 12 -15.70 -1.35 -11.96
C GLU A 12 -14.54 -0.38 -11.69
N VAL A 13 -13.69 -0.24 -12.70
CA VAL A 13 -12.81 0.93 -12.84
C VAL A 13 -13.73 2.15 -12.97
N LYS A 14 -13.89 2.94 -11.91
CA LYS A 14 -14.57 4.24 -11.96
C LYS A 14 -13.56 5.39 -12.04
N PRO A 15 -13.83 6.38 -12.90
CA PRO A 15 -12.83 7.36 -13.35
C PRO A 15 -12.57 8.43 -12.30
N CYS A 16 -11.39 9.02 -12.40
CA CYS A 16 -11.04 10.24 -11.69
C CYS A 16 -12.03 11.38 -12.00
N LEU A 17 -12.36 12.17 -10.96
CA LEU A 17 -12.88 13.54 -10.92
C LEU A 17 -14.41 13.77 -10.85
N SER A 18 -14.87 14.29 -9.70
CA SER A 18 -15.56 15.60 -9.60
C SER A 18 -15.69 16.07 -8.14
N ASN A 19 -15.55 17.39 -7.96
CA ASN A 19 -15.46 18.26 -6.77
C ASN A 19 -16.33 17.97 -5.52
N GLU A 20 -15.84 18.50 -4.38
CA GLU A 20 -16.46 18.68 -3.04
C GLU A 20 -16.17 17.56 -2.00
N GLY A 21 -15.11 17.73 -1.20
CA GLY A 21 -14.97 17.24 0.18
C GLY A 21 -15.04 15.73 0.44
N VAL A 22 -13.88 15.14 0.80
CA VAL A 22 -13.68 13.75 1.27
C VAL A 22 -13.76 12.71 0.13
N ALA A 23 -12.61 12.48 -0.51
CA ALA A 23 -12.48 11.47 -1.55
C ALA A 23 -12.55 10.06 -0.95
N ASN A 24 -13.72 9.43 -1.05
CA ASN A 24 -13.99 7.98 -1.09
C ASN A 24 -12.79 7.08 -0.71
N MET A 25 -12.62 6.85 0.58
CA MET A 25 -11.93 5.66 1.06
C MET A 25 -12.96 4.53 1.03
N THR A 26 -12.94 3.70 -0.01
CA THR A 26 -13.63 2.40 0.01
C THR A 26 -13.18 1.67 1.27
N GLU A 27 -14.14 1.12 2.01
CA GLU A 27 -13.93 0.36 3.25
C GLU A 27 -12.63 -0.45 3.21
N LEU A 28 -11.79 -0.31 4.25
CA LEU A 28 -10.64 -1.18 4.45
C LEU A 28 -11.18 -2.56 4.80
N VAL A 29 -11.34 -3.41 3.78
CA VAL A 29 -12.01 -4.72 3.88
C VAL A 29 -11.03 -5.88 3.90
N HIS A 30 -9.73 -5.61 3.73
CA HIS A 30 -8.69 -6.63 3.72
C HIS A 30 -7.86 -6.62 5.00
N ASP A 31 -7.36 -7.79 5.37
CA ASP A 31 -6.53 -7.97 6.58
C ASP A 31 -5.15 -7.30 6.48
N LYS A 32 -4.73 -6.87 5.28
CA LYS A 32 -3.43 -6.24 5.04
C LYS A 32 -3.59 -4.89 4.36
N ILE A 33 -2.82 -3.92 4.84
CA ILE A 33 -2.86 -2.53 4.37
C ILE A 33 -1.44 -2.06 4.05
N ILE A 34 -1.23 -1.49 2.86
CA ILE A 34 0.04 -0.85 2.49
C ILE A 34 -0.18 0.66 2.34
N ILE A 35 0.55 1.45 3.12
CA ILE A 35 0.58 2.90 3.03
C ILE A 35 1.75 3.33 2.14
N VAL A 36 1.45 4.12 1.10
CA VAL A 36 2.41 4.63 0.12
C VAL A 36 2.28 6.14 -0.09
N GLU A 37 3.30 6.77 -0.66
CA GLU A 37 3.31 8.22 -0.89
C GLU A 37 2.44 8.62 -2.09
N GLY A 38 2.58 7.92 -3.22
CA GLY A 38 1.96 8.31 -4.49
C GLY A 38 1.08 7.24 -5.15
N ILE A 39 0.25 7.71 -6.09
CA ILE A 39 -0.59 6.85 -6.94
C ILE A 39 0.25 5.95 -7.86
N SER A 40 1.43 6.42 -8.27
CA SER A 40 2.40 5.64 -9.06
C SER A 40 2.86 4.39 -8.32
N ASP A 41 3.12 4.51 -7.02
CA ASP A 41 3.57 3.42 -6.15
C ASP A 41 2.47 2.40 -6.00
N LYS A 42 1.24 2.87 -5.69
CA LYS A 42 0.04 2.04 -5.63
C LYS A 42 -0.14 1.21 -6.90
N ARG A 43 -0.14 1.86 -8.07
CA ARG A 43 -0.30 1.17 -9.37
C ARG A 43 0.78 0.14 -9.63
N LYS A 44 1.99 0.36 -9.12
CA LYS A 44 3.10 -0.56 -9.28
C LYS A 44 2.98 -1.78 -8.37
N ILE A 45 2.66 -1.55 -7.10
CA ILE A 45 2.43 -2.61 -6.10
C ILE A 45 1.27 -3.50 -6.52
N GLN A 46 0.17 -2.92 -7.01
CA GLN A 46 -0.99 -3.68 -7.52
C GLN A 46 -0.65 -4.65 -8.68
N LYS A 47 0.41 -4.38 -9.43
CA LYS A 47 0.87 -5.30 -10.50
C LYS A 47 1.65 -6.48 -9.94
N VAL A 48 2.24 -6.32 -8.75
CA VAL A 48 3.17 -7.29 -8.14
C VAL A 48 2.46 -8.17 -7.12
N VAL A 49 1.63 -7.58 -6.25
CA VAL A 49 0.90 -8.31 -5.20
C VAL A 49 -0.21 -9.16 -5.81
N LYS A 50 -0.38 -10.37 -5.29
CA LYS A 50 -1.35 -11.39 -5.74
C LYS A 50 -2.29 -11.88 -4.65
N GLU A 51 -2.27 -11.23 -3.51
CA GLU A 51 -3.32 -11.37 -2.49
C GLU A 51 -4.14 -10.09 -2.38
N PRO A 52 -5.35 -10.17 -1.80
CA PRO A 52 -6.13 -8.99 -1.49
C PRO A 52 -5.39 -8.10 -0.47
N VAL A 53 -5.19 -6.83 -0.81
CA VAL A 53 -4.52 -5.84 0.04
C VAL A 53 -5.10 -4.47 -0.24
N ASP A 54 -5.33 -3.69 0.81
CA ASP A 54 -5.72 -2.30 0.67
C ASP A 54 -4.48 -1.41 0.54
N ILE A 55 -4.50 -0.50 -0.44
CA ILE A 55 -3.36 0.40 -0.67
C ILE A 55 -3.82 1.85 -0.57
N ILE A 56 -3.31 2.54 0.43
CA ILE A 56 -3.63 3.92 0.77
C ILE A 56 -2.51 4.83 0.27
N CYS A 57 -2.87 5.87 -0.48
CA CYS A 57 -1.92 6.89 -0.92
C CYS A 57 -2.05 8.12 -0.04
N THR A 58 -0.93 8.65 0.46
CA THR A 58 -0.92 9.88 1.26
C THR A 58 -0.84 11.16 0.41
N ASN A 59 -0.53 11.05 -0.90
CA ASN A 59 -0.32 12.18 -1.82
C ASN A 59 0.76 13.17 -1.32
N GLY A 60 1.89 12.64 -0.83
CA GLY A 60 3.07 13.42 -0.41
C GLY A 60 3.08 13.86 1.06
N THR A 61 1.91 14.01 1.69
CA THR A 61 1.78 14.26 3.13
C THR A 61 0.47 13.70 3.64
N ILE A 62 0.47 13.03 4.79
CA ILE A 62 -0.78 12.63 5.43
C ILE A 62 -1.39 13.81 6.21
N SER A 63 -2.64 14.15 5.91
CA SER A 63 -3.40 15.12 6.71
C SER A 63 -3.82 14.47 8.03
N GLN A 64 -4.00 15.28 9.08
CA GLN A 64 -4.46 14.77 10.37
C GLN A 64 -5.82 14.07 10.26
N SER A 65 -6.73 14.62 9.45
CA SER A 65 -8.05 14.01 9.22
C SER A 65 -7.97 12.63 8.57
N LEU A 66 -7.09 12.44 7.57
CA LEU A 66 -6.89 11.13 6.94
C LEU A 66 -6.35 10.12 7.95
N LEU A 67 -5.45 10.58 8.82
CA LEU A 67 -4.85 9.75 9.85
C LEU A 67 -5.88 9.32 10.90
N ASP A 68 -6.70 10.26 11.39
CA ASP A 68 -7.75 9.98 12.36
C ASP A 68 -8.77 8.97 11.79
N GLU A 69 -9.17 9.12 10.53
CA GLU A 69 -10.03 8.16 9.83
C GLU A 69 -9.38 6.77 9.73
N LEU A 70 -8.09 6.70 9.39
CA LEU A 70 -7.38 5.42 9.32
C LEU A 70 -7.31 4.74 10.69
N ILE A 71 -7.08 5.48 11.76
CA ILE A 71 -7.06 4.93 13.12
C ILE A 71 -8.43 4.35 13.48
N ASP A 72 -9.52 5.01 13.09
CA ASP A 72 -10.88 4.52 13.38
C ASP A 72 -11.25 3.24 12.59
N HIS A 73 -10.63 3.02 11.43
CA HIS A 73 -10.91 1.88 10.56
C HIS A 73 -9.91 0.73 10.68
N ILE A 74 -8.75 0.96 11.27
CA ILE A 74 -7.72 -0.04 11.47
C ILE A 74 -7.81 -0.58 12.91
N SER A 75 -8.22 -1.85 13.04
CA SER A 75 -8.20 -2.56 14.32
C SER A 75 -7.12 -3.63 14.34
N ASP A 76 -7.29 -4.67 13.52
CA ASP A 76 -6.52 -5.91 13.57
C ASP A 76 -5.78 -6.19 12.26
N GLN A 77 -5.80 -5.23 11.32
CA GLN A 77 -5.11 -5.34 10.04
C GLN A 77 -3.59 -5.20 10.21
N GLU A 78 -2.84 -5.98 9.45
CA GLU A 78 -1.39 -5.83 9.32
C GLU A 78 -1.06 -4.61 8.46
N ILE A 79 -0.40 -3.61 9.05
CA ILE A 79 -0.06 -2.35 8.38
C ILE A 79 1.39 -2.41 7.88
N PHE A 80 1.60 -2.08 6.62
CA PHE A 80 2.91 -1.98 5.98
C PHE A 80 3.16 -0.54 5.50
N ILE A 81 4.33 0.02 5.83
CA ILE A 81 4.75 1.35 5.37
C ILE A 81 5.82 1.21 4.30
N LEU A 82 5.47 1.55 3.06
CA LEU A 82 6.39 1.54 1.91
C LEU A 82 6.41 2.93 1.25
N VAL A 83 7.29 3.80 1.76
CA VAL A 83 7.47 5.16 1.27
C VAL A 83 8.85 5.35 0.65
N ASP A 84 9.00 6.44 -0.11
CA ASP A 84 10.22 6.76 -0.83
C ASP A 84 11.43 6.91 0.11
N ALA A 85 12.60 6.53 -0.41
CA ALA A 85 13.88 6.58 0.27
C ALA A 85 14.55 7.96 0.08
N ASP A 86 13.77 9.03 0.20
CA ASP A 86 14.23 10.41 0.08
C ASP A 86 13.86 11.26 1.31
N ALA A 87 14.23 12.54 1.32
CA ALA A 87 14.02 13.39 2.50
C ALA A 87 12.54 13.58 2.86
N ALA A 88 11.64 13.61 1.86
CA ALA A 88 10.21 13.75 2.07
C ALA A 88 9.61 12.44 2.58
N GLY A 89 9.93 11.32 1.92
CA GLY A 89 9.51 9.98 2.34
C GLY A 89 9.98 9.63 3.75
N GLU A 90 11.21 9.97 4.13
CA GLU A 90 11.73 9.78 5.49
C GLU A 90 11.00 10.64 6.54
N LYS A 91 10.54 11.83 6.17
CA LYS A 91 9.72 12.67 7.06
C LYS A 91 8.33 12.04 7.25
N LEU A 92 7.71 11.58 6.16
CA LEU A 92 6.42 10.89 6.19
C LEU A 92 6.52 9.59 7.02
N ARG A 93 7.58 8.80 6.82
CA ARG A 93 7.85 7.58 7.59
C ARG A 93 7.88 7.84 9.09
N ARG A 94 8.62 8.87 9.53
CA ARG A 94 8.68 9.23 10.95
C ARG A 94 7.32 9.62 11.53
N GLN A 95 6.47 10.26 10.73
CA GLN A 95 5.11 10.58 11.13
C GLN A 95 4.27 9.29 11.25
N LEU A 96 4.27 8.44 10.23
CA LEU A 96 3.52 7.18 10.25
C LEU A 96 3.95 6.24 11.38
N ILE A 97 5.24 6.13 11.69
CA ILE A 97 5.73 5.31 12.83
C ILE A 97 5.21 5.82 14.19
N ARG A 98 5.02 7.13 14.33
CA ARG A 98 4.49 7.71 15.57
C ARG A 98 3.02 7.31 15.79
N GLU A 99 2.27 7.25 14.71
CA GLU A 99 0.81 7.08 14.72
C GLU A 99 0.40 5.61 14.59
N PHE A 100 1.21 4.82 13.88
CA PHE A 100 1.10 3.37 13.75
C PHE A 100 2.42 2.69 14.20
N PRO A 101 2.71 2.64 15.52
CA PRO A 101 3.93 2.02 16.03
C PRO A 101 4.09 0.53 15.70
N GLU A 102 2.97 -0.16 15.48
CA GLU A 102 2.95 -1.58 15.13
C GLU A 102 3.11 -1.85 13.64
N ALA A 103 3.14 -0.82 12.79
CA ALA A 103 3.29 -0.98 11.36
C ALA A 103 4.67 -1.53 10.96
N GLU A 104 4.68 -2.54 10.10
CA GLU A 104 5.90 -3.07 9.52
C GLU A 104 6.47 -2.08 8.49
N ASN A 105 7.74 -1.71 8.66
CA ASN A 105 8.39 -0.73 7.81
C ASN A 105 9.18 -1.41 6.69
N LEU A 106 8.68 -1.24 5.45
CA LEU A 106 9.31 -1.77 4.25
C LEU A 106 10.22 -0.72 3.60
N TYR A 107 11.34 -1.19 3.06
CA TYR A 107 12.36 -0.34 2.45
C TYR A 107 12.78 -0.88 1.09
N ILE A 108 12.76 -0.01 0.09
CA ILE A 108 13.46 -0.24 -1.17
C ILE A 108 14.95 0.07 -1.01
N ASP A 109 15.78 -0.38 -1.97
CA ASP A 109 17.17 0.07 -2.01
C ASP A 109 17.21 1.58 -2.25
N ARG A 110 17.96 2.28 -1.39
CA ARG A 110 18.10 3.74 -1.42
C ARG A 110 18.65 4.24 -2.76
N MET A 111 19.36 3.40 -3.52
CA MET A 111 19.84 3.74 -4.86
C MET A 111 18.71 4.11 -5.83
N TYR A 112 17.51 3.53 -5.64
CA TYR A 112 16.36 3.79 -6.51
C TYR A 112 15.61 5.05 -6.13
N ARG A 113 15.79 5.53 -4.90
CA ARG A 113 15.17 6.72 -4.30
C ARG A 113 13.64 6.65 -4.18
N GLU A 114 12.93 6.31 -5.24
CA GLU A 114 11.45 6.27 -5.30
C GLU A 114 10.95 4.84 -5.52
N VAL A 115 9.83 4.48 -4.89
CA VAL A 115 9.16 3.18 -5.05
C VAL A 115 8.73 3.00 -6.51
N ALA A 116 8.18 4.05 -7.11
CA ALA A 116 7.85 4.10 -8.54
C ALA A 116 9.06 3.83 -9.47
N ALA A 117 10.29 4.10 -9.04
CA ALA A 117 11.51 3.89 -9.84
C ALA A 117 12.17 2.53 -9.63
N ALA A 118 11.98 1.87 -8.48
CA ALA A 118 12.64 0.60 -8.16
C ALA A 118 12.31 -0.54 -9.17
N PRO A 119 13.24 -1.42 -9.56
CA PRO A 119 12.91 -2.55 -10.43
C PRO A 119 11.79 -3.41 -9.85
N VAL A 120 10.92 -3.94 -10.72
CA VAL A 120 9.75 -4.74 -10.30
C VAL A 120 10.19 -5.97 -9.49
N GLN A 121 11.31 -6.59 -9.87
CA GLN A 121 11.88 -7.73 -9.15
C GLN A 121 12.31 -7.35 -7.73
N HIS A 122 12.96 -6.19 -7.58
CA HIS A 122 13.35 -5.66 -6.27
C HIS A 122 12.13 -5.42 -5.38
N LEU A 123 11.08 -4.80 -5.94
CA LEU A 123 9.82 -4.58 -5.21
C LEU A 123 9.17 -5.91 -4.81
N ALA A 124 9.17 -6.91 -5.70
CA ALA A 124 8.64 -8.24 -5.40
C ALA A 124 9.41 -8.93 -4.27
N GLU A 125 10.74 -8.85 -4.24
CA GLU A 125 11.56 -9.38 -3.15
C GLU A 125 11.25 -8.70 -1.81
N VAL A 126 11.09 -7.37 -1.80
CA VAL A 126 10.75 -6.62 -0.58
C VAL A 126 9.39 -7.04 -0.03
N LEU A 127 8.37 -7.09 -0.89
CA LEU A 127 7.01 -7.48 -0.50
C LEU A 127 6.97 -8.95 -0.04
N LEU A 128 7.66 -9.86 -0.73
CA LEU A 128 7.73 -11.28 -0.35
C LEU A 128 8.37 -11.48 1.03
N ARG A 129 9.41 -10.70 1.37
CA ARG A 129 10.05 -10.74 2.70
C ARG A 129 9.11 -10.30 3.82
N ALA A 130 8.18 -9.40 3.50
CA ALA A 130 7.11 -8.94 4.39
C ALA A 130 5.93 -9.92 4.46
N ASN A 131 6.12 -11.16 4.00
CA ASN A 131 5.07 -12.17 3.93
C ASN A 131 3.85 -11.76 3.07
N LEU A 132 4.09 -10.91 2.06
CA LEU A 132 3.09 -10.59 1.04
C LEU A 132 3.22 -11.55 -0.16
N HIS A 133 2.10 -12.10 -0.63
CA HIS A 133 2.06 -12.95 -1.80
C HIS A 133 2.27 -12.11 -3.06
N VAL A 134 3.33 -12.43 -3.81
CA VAL A 134 3.70 -11.73 -5.03
C VAL A 134 3.67 -12.67 -6.23
N GLU A 135 3.56 -12.09 -7.42
CA GLU A 135 3.61 -12.88 -8.64
C GLU A 135 5.00 -13.48 -8.89
N THR A 136 5.06 -14.80 -9.01
CA THR A 136 6.31 -15.55 -9.21
C THR A 136 7.09 -15.12 -10.45
N ARG A 137 6.40 -14.65 -11.51
CA ARG A 137 7.02 -14.10 -12.73
C ARG A 137 7.98 -12.93 -12.49
N HIS A 138 7.86 -12.28 -11.32
CA HIS A 138 8.71 -11.17 -10.92
C HIS A 138 9.93 -11.61 -10.10
N LEU A 139 10.05 -12.89 -9.76
CA LEU A 139 11.16 -13.44 -8.97
C LEU A 139 12.19 -14.18 -9.82
N ASP A 140 11.87 -14.46 -11.09
CA ASP A 140 12.80 -15.12 -12.01
C ASP A 140 13.98 -14.19 -12.31
N LYS A 141 15.13 -14.51 -11.73
CA LYS A 141 16.42 -13.95 -12.14
C LYS A 141 16.72 -14.55 -13.51
N GLY A 142 16.74 -13.69 -14.54
CA GLY A 142 17.20 -14.08 -15.87
C GLY A 142 18.60 -14.68 -15.84
#